data_AF-A0A4Y8D6P9-F1
#
_entry.id   AF-A0A4Y8D6P9-F1
#
_cell.length_a   1.000
_cell.length_b   1.000
_cell.length_c   1.000
_cell.angle_alpha   90.00
_cell.angle_beta   90.00
_cell.angle_gamma   90.00
#
_symmetry.space_group_name_H-M   'P 1'
#
loop_
_entity.id
_entity.type
_entity.pdbx_description
1 polymer ?
#
loop_
_entity_poly.entity_id
_entity_poly.type
_entity_poly.pdbx_seq_one_letter_code
_entity_poly.pdbx_strand_id
1 'polypeptide(L)'
;MPPNSTPSTSSDDDNRSTPAVRTHSSNTFNRRHTALRTEGITEYITICNVLAVLLIVPLAFTYIKVMITGPAPSPGSNVHSIYAPVTITSTIYTPSSTAISNRHSHENSHDPSSNPWPNFTYGILASSSRRFLVPTSGGVTLVGPRSGKNPNVLWKCVEIKGWLHFRNAASGCFLGHNFWGDLICTAKAPDGWERFITRPTPDGGHYLLMIHWERLWKVGIKRGILAKIGEGETGGFALSGEEEGEVIAWEFLRA
;
A
#
# COMPACT_ATOMS: atom_id res chain seq x y z
N MET A 1 13.77 -25.19 -52.42
CA MET A 1 13.42 -26.43 -53.14
C MET A 1 14.36 -27.53 -52.67
N PRO A 2 13.85 -28.62 -52.08
CA PRO A 2 14.63 -29.77 -51.62
C PRO A 2 14.80 -30.81 -52.76
N PRO A 3 15.50 -31.94 -52.54
CA PRO A 3 14.78 -33.09 -52.00
C PRO A 3 15.51 -33.86 -50.89
N ASN A 4 14.63 -34.49 -50.12
CA ASN A 4 14.78 -35.42 -49.01
C ASN A 4 14.95 -36.86 -49.54
N SER A 5 15.65 -37.76 -48.81
CA SER A 5 15.36 -39.22 -48.70
C SER A 5 16.49 -39.99 -47.95
N THR A 6 16.26 -40.33 -46.68
CA THR A 6 16.71 -41.56 -45.96
C THR A 6 15.82 -42.77 -46.37
N PRO A 7 16.07 -44.08 -46.05
CA PRO A 7 16.40 -44.61 -44.69
C PRO A 7 17.13 -46.00 -44.53
N SER A 8 17.39 -46.35 -43.24
CA SER A 8 17.42 -47.70 -42.59
C SER A 8 18.51 -48.74 -42.99
N THR A 9 19.07 -49.66 -42.18
CA THR A 9 18.76 -50.33 -40.88
C THR A 9 19.95 -51.24 -40.48
N SER A 10 20.05 -51.67 -39.20
CA SER A 10 20.71 -52.90 -38.64
C SER A 10 21.44 -52.54 -37.34
N SER A 11 20.93 -52.75 -36.11
CA SER A 11 20.67 -53.97 -35.33
C SER A 11 21.92 -54.76 -34.89
N ASP A 12 21.96 -54.98 -33.57
CA ASP A 12 22.61 -56.04 -32.77
C ASP A 12 24.10 -55.91 -32.40
N ASP A 13 24.41 -55.78 -31.10
CA ASP A 13 24.76 -56.95 -30.30
C ASP A 13 24.97 -56.65 -28.80
N ASP A 14 24.53 -57.63 -28.02
CA ASP A 14 24.60 -57.77 -26.57
C ASP A 14 26.03 -57.82 -26.03
N ASN A 15 26.27 -57.26 -24.82
CA ASN A 15 27.08 -58.01 -23.86
C ASN A 15 26.74 -57.74 -22.39
N ARG A 16 26.46 -58.86 -21.74
CA ARG A 16 26.07 -59.09 -20.35
C ARG A 16 27.33 -59.36 -19.54
N SER A 17 27.46 -58.79 -18.34
CA SER A 17 28.31 -59.38 -17.29
C SER A 17 27.91 -58.89 -15.89
N THR A 18 27.16 -59.74 -15.19
CA THR A 18 27.14 -59.86 -13.72
C THR A 18 28.48 -60.39 -13.20
N PRO A 19 28.84 -60.09 -11.95
CA PRO A 19 29.02 -61.20 -11.02
C PRO A 19 28.49 -60.97 -9.59
N ALA A 20 27.89 -62.05 -9.09
CA ALA A 20 27.94 -62.64 -7.75
C ALA A 20 28.14 -61.78 -6.49
N VAL A 21 27.07 -61.74 -5.69
CA VAL A 21 26.96 -62.16 -4.27
C VAL A 21 28.28 -62.32 -3.50
N ARG A 22 28.45 -61.46 -2.48
CA ARG A 22 29.20 -61.81 -1.26
C ARG A 22 28.52 -61.17 -0.04
N THR A 23 27.96 -62.04 0.79
CA THR A 23 27.43 -61.77 2.12
C THR A 23 28.56 -61.46 3.08
N HIS A 24 28.55 -60.32 3.78
CA HIS A 24 29.19 -60.18 5.09
C HIS A 24 28.53 -59.09 5.95
N SER A 25 28.12 -59.53 7.12
CA SER A 25 28.20 -58.85 8.42
C SER A 25 27.29 -57.66 8.68
N SER A 26 26.17 -57.99 9.33
CA SER A 26 25.42 -57.17 10.27
C SER A 26 26.33 -56.39 11.23
N ASN A 27 26.36 -55.07 11.07
CA ASN A 27 26.71 -54.13 12.15
C ASN A 27 25.45 -53.36 12.52
N THR A 28 24.87 -53.76 13.65
CA THR A 28 23.84 -53.05 14.40
C THR A 28 24.31 -51.64 14.74
N PHE A 29 23.92 -50.66 13.93
CA PHE A 29 23.97 -49.27 14.31
C PHE A 29 22.84 -49.02 15.30
N ASN A 30 23.21 -48.86 16.57
CA ASN A 30 22.31 -48.54 17.68
C ASN A 30 21.55 -47.24 17.37
N ARG A 31 20.37 -47.39 16.77
CA ARG A 31 19.34 -46.36 16.71
C ARG A 31 18.77 -46.20 18.13
N ARG A 32 19.43 -45.38 18.95
CA ARG A 32 18.81 -44.81 20.14
C ARG A 32 17.65 -43.94 19.65
N HIS A 33 16.47 -44.53 19.60
CA HIS A 33 15.21 -43.80 19.67
C HIS A 33 15.18 -43.08 21.02
N THR A 34 15.64 -41.84 21.06
CA THR A 34 15.07 -40.86 21.98
C THR A 34 13.69 -40.55 21.44
N ALA A 35 12.68 -41.18 22.04
CA ALA A 35 11.30 -40.74 21.91
C ALA A 35 11.25 -39.28 22.39
N LEU A 36 11.27 -38.35 21.43
CA LEU A 36 11.11 -36.94 21.71
C LEU A 36 9.63 -36.76 22.07
N ARG A 37 9.41 -36.65 23.38
CA ARG A 37 8.15 -36.43 24.08
C ARG A 37 7.28 -35.43 23.31
N THR A 38 6.36 -35.96 22.52
CA THR A 38 5.48 -35.21 21.60
C THR A 38 4.41 -34.41 22.36
N GLU A 39 4.30 -34.61 23.68
CA GLU A 39 3.34 -33.93 24.55
C GLU A 39 3.70 -32.45 24.82
N GLY A 40 4.98 -32.06 24.74
CA GLY A 40 5.39 -30.69 25.09
C GLY A 40 5.20 -29.64 23.98
N ILE A 41 5.18 -30.04 22.71
CA ILE A 41 5.14 -29.10 21.57
C ILE A 41 3.71 -28.62 21.32
N THR A 42 2.72 -29.52 21.41
CA THR A 42 1.30 -29.19 21.27
C THR A 42 0.77 -28.35 22.44
N GLU A 43 1.25 -28.59 23.66
CA GLU A 43 0.93 -27.75 24.82
C GLU A 43 1.51 -26.34 24.66
N TYR A 44 2.75 -26.23 24.19
CA TYR A 44 3.40 -24.91 24.01
C TYR A 44 2.70 -24.06 22.94
N ILE A 45 2.28 -24.66 21.82
CA ILE A 45 1.53 -23.96 20.76
C ILE A 45 0.15 -23.50 21.30
N THR A 46 -0.53 -24.34 22.07
CA THR A 46 -1.82 -24.00 22.68
C THR A 46 -1.68 -22.85 23.68
N ILE A 47 -0.68 -22.91 24.57
CA ILE A 47 -0.40 -21.88 25.56
C ILE A 47 -0.03 -20.56 24.88
N CYS A 48 0.84 -20.58 23.86
CA CYS A 48 1.20 -19.38 23.09
C CYS A 48 -0.01 -18.75 22.40
N ASN A 49 -0.91 -19.56 21.82
CA ASN A 49 -2.14 -19.05 21.20
C ASN A 49 -3.10 -18.45 22.23
N VAL A 50 -3.26 -19.09 23.39
CA VAL A 50 -4.11 -18.57 24.48
C VAL A 50 -3.55 -17.27 25.05
N LEU A 51 -2.23 -17.19 25.27
CA LEU A 51 -1.56 -15.95 25.70
C LEU A 51 -1.64 -14.85 24.64
N ALA A 52 -1.47 -15.19 23.36
CA ALA A 52 -1.63 -14.24 22.27
C ALA A 52 -3.06 -13.68 22.26
N VAL A 53 -4.10 -14.51 22.40
CA VAL A 53 -5.49 -14.05 22.49
C VAL A 53 -5.72 -13.20 23.74
N LEU A 54 -5.23 -13.63 24.90
CA LEU A 54 -5.38 -12.92 26.18
C LEU A 54 -4.67 -11.56 26.20
N LEU A 55 -3.58 -11.38 25.45
CA LEU A 55 -2.87 -10.11 25.39
C LEU A 55 -3.38 -9.24 24.23
N ILE A 56 -3.61 -9.82 23.06
CA ILE A 56 -4.00 -9.08 21.85
C ILE A 56 -5.44 -8.57 21.97
N VAL A 57 -6.37 -9.32 22.57
CA VAL A 57 -7.78 -8.89 22.64
C VAL A 57 -7.96 -7.66 23.55
N PRO A 58 -7.40 -7.60 24.78
CA PRO A 58 -7.47 -6.39 25.60
C PRO A 58 -6.72 -5.22 24.96
N LEU A 59 -5.56 -5.45 24.35
CA LEU A 59 -4.84 -4.41 23.62
C LEU A 59 -5.67 -3.87 22.45
N ALA A 60 -6.29 -4.73 21.65
CA ALA A 60 -7.18 -4.35 20.57
C ALA A 60 -8.42 -3.60 21.09
N PHE A 61 -8.96 -3.99 22.24
CA PHE A 61 -10.09 -3.30 22.85
C PHE A 61 -9.70 -1.91 23.37
N THR A 62 -8.53 -1.78 24.02
CA THR A 62 -7.99 -0.46 24.41
C THR A 62 -7.69 0.41 23.19
N TYR A 63 -7.19 -0.19 22.11
CA TYR A 63 -6.94 0.47 20.82
C TYR A 63 -8.22 1.02 20.20
N ILE A 64 -9.27 0.21 20.12
CA ILE A 64 -10.59 0.64 19.62
C ILE A 64 -11.15 1.76 20.50
N LYS A 65 -11.02 1.66 21.82
CA LYS A 65 -11.50 2.68 22.76
C LYS A 65 -10.81 4.03 22.54
N VAL A 66 -9.48 4.06 22.41
CA VAL A 66 -8.71 5.29 22.16
C VAL A 66 -9.06 5.92 20.80
N MET A 67 -9.27 5.10 19.77
CA MET A 67 -9.67 5.59 18.45
C MET A 67 -11.06 6.20 18.43
N ILE A 68 -12.01 5.67 19.21
CA ILE A 68 -13.38 6.20 19.31
C ILE A 68 -13.44 7.49 20.14
N THR A 69 -12.74 7.55 21.26
CA THR A 69 -12.88 8.69 22.20
C THR A 69 -12.02 9.89 21.85
N GLY A 70 -11.03 9.74 20.97
CA GLY A 70 -9.99 10.75 20.77
C GLY A 70 -9.13 10.95 22.04
N PRO A 71 -8.02 11.69 21.94
CA PRO A 71 -7.23 12.04 23.12
C PRO A 71 -8.08 12.92 24.05
N ALA A 72 -8.07 12.60 25.35
CA ALA A 72 -8.76 13.38 26.37
C ALA A 72 -8.26 14.85 26.32
N PRO A 73 -9.16 15.86 26.36
CA PRO A 73 -8.75 17.24 26.38
C PRO A 73 -7.91 17.50 27.64
N SER A 74 -6.68 17.97 27.44
CA SER A 74 -5.82 18.37 28.55
C SER A 74 -6.49 19.52 29.33
N PRO A 75 -6.55 19.47 30.66
CA PRO A 75 -7.12 20.55 31.43
C PRO A 75 -6.13 21.72 31.51
N GLY A 76 -6.49 22.82 30.84
CA GLY A 76 -6.11 24.17 31.25
C GLY A 76 -4.78 24.71 30.73
N SER A 77 -4.87 25.62 29.76
CA SER A 77 -4.01 26.81 29.72
C SER A 77 -4.79 27.99 29.16
N ASN A 78 -5.47 28.70 30.07
CA ASN A 78 -5.92 30.06 29.82
C ASN A 78 -4.72 31.00 30.01
N VAL A 79 -4.24 31.63 28.95
CA VAL A 79 -3.55 32.92 29.05
C VAL A 79 -4.12 33.84 27.97
N HIS A 80 -4.86 34.84 28.44
CA HIS A 80 -5.34 35.98 27.69
C HIS A 80 -4.22 37.01 27.50
N SER A 81 -4.23 37.64 26.32
CA SER A 81 -3.75 39.00 26.01
C SER A 81 -2.24 39.23 25.89
N ILE A 82 -1.81 39.70 24.71
CA ILE A 82 -1.43 41.11 24.47
C ILE A 82 -1.48 41.34 22.94
N TYR A 83 -2.37 42.23 22.50
CA TYR A 83 -2.30 42.86 21.19
C TYR A 83 -1.18 43.90 21.21
N ALA A 84 -0.19 43.74 20.33
CA ALA A 84 0.71 44.80 19.91
C ALA A 84 0.72 44.81 18.37
N PRO A 85 0.44 45.94 17.70
CA PRO A 85 0.57 46.01 16.25
C PRO A 85 2.06 46.13 15.89
N VAL A 86 2.64 45.05 15.36
CA VAL A 86 3.95 45.12 14.70
C VAL A 86 3.71 45.45 13.23
N THR A 87 4.07 46.66 12.82
CA THR A 87 4.09 47.08 11.42
C THR A 87 5.26 46.37 10.73
N ILE A 88 4.98 45.32 9.96
CA ILE A 88 5.97 44.65 9.12
C ILE A 88 5.87 45.24 7.71
N THR A 89 6.86 46.03 7.32
CA THR A 89 7.01 46.51 5.94
C THR A 89 7.37 45.34 5.04
N SER A 90 6.37 44.72 4.43
CA SER A 90 6.55 43.67 3.42
C SER A 90 7.10 44.30 2.13
N THR A 91 8.40 44.17 1.89
CA THR A 91 8.98 44.38 0.55
C THR A 91 8.57 43.20 -0.32
N ILE A 92 7.46 43.35 -1.04
CA ILE A 92 7.02 42.41 -2.06
C ILE A 92 8.02 42.51 -3.21
N TYR A 93 8.94 41.54 -3.31
CA TYR A 93 9.67 41.27 -4.53
C TYR A 93 8.80 40.37 -5.41
N THR A 94 8.07 40.99 -6.34
CA THR A 94 7.42 40.31 -7.46
C THR A 94 8.49 39.93 -8.49
N PRO A 95 8.72 38.66 -8.83
CA PRO A 95 9.43 38.34 -10.05
C PRO A 95 8.53 38.67 -11.24
N SER A 96 8.97 39.60 -12.08
CA SER A 96 8.40 39.81 -13.41
C SER A 96 8.59 38.55 -14.24
N SER A 97 7.51 37.86 -14.56
CA SER A 97 7.46 36.96 -15.69
C SER A 97 6.20 37.24 -16.48
N THR A 98 6.39 38.04 -17.53
CA THR A 98 5.47 38.23 -18.63
C THR A 98 5.24 36.88 -19.29
N ALA A 99 4.04 36.33 -19.20
CA ALA A 99 3.59 35.24 -20.07
C ALA A 99 2.27 35.64 -20.71
N ILE A 100 2.30 35.64 -22.04
CA ILE A 100 1.31 36.15 -22.97
C ILE A 100 -0.06 35.50 -22.72
N SER A 101 -1.08 36.34 -22.50
CA SER A 101 -2.47 35.92 -22.51
C SER A 101 -2.90 35.58 -23.94
N ASN A 102 -2.72 34.32 -24.35
CA ASN A 102 -3.48 33.76 -25.47
C ASN A 102 -4.79 33.19 -24.94
N ARG A 103 -5.84 34.01 -24.97
CA ARG A 103 -7.22 33.53 -24.92
C ARG A 103 -7.64 33.16 -26.34
N HIS A 104 -7.70 31.86 -26.63
CA HIS A 104 -8.69 31.19 -27.49
C HIS A 104 -8.20 29.80 -27.88
N SER A 105 -8.68 28.77 -27.19
CA SER A 105 -9.60 27.78 -27.77
C SER A 105 -9.85 26.66 -26.76
N HIS A 106 -11.02 26.07 -26.92
CA HIS A 106 -11.57 24.93 -26.19
C HIS A 106 -10.63 23.72 -26.30
N GLU A 107 -9.94 23.31 -25.23
CA GLU A 107 -9.41 21.95 -25.13
C GLU A 107 -9.21 21.55 -23.66
N ASN A 108 -9.62 20.32 -23.40
CA ASN A 108 -9.78 19.65 -22.12
C ASN A 108 -8.41 19.33 -21.49
N SER A 109 -7.74 20.31 -20.86
CA SER A 109 -6.46 20.08 -20.19
C SER A 109 -6.68 19.50 -18.79
N HIS A 110 -6.66 18.16 -18.71
CA HIS A 110 -6.53 17.44 -17.45
C HIS A 110 -5.14 17.72 -16.86
N ASP A 111 -4.97 18.79 -16.08
CA ASP A 111 -3.74 19.06 -15.35
C ASP A 111 -3.57 18.00 -14.23
N PRO A 112 -2.68 16.99 -14.40
CA PRO A 112 -2.59 15.82 -13.52
C PRO A 112 -1.93 16.11 -12.16
N SER A 113 -1.37 17.30 -12.02
CA SER A 113 -0.29 17.59 -11.07
C SER A 113 -0.73 18.46 -9.89
N SER A 114 -2.00 18.84 -9.82
CA SER A 114 -2.51 19.64 -8.70
C SER A 114 -2.91 18.77 -7.51
N ASN A 115 -2.65 19.26 -6.29
CA ASN A 115 -3.17 18.66 -5.06
C ASN A 115 -4.67 18.38 -5.22
N PRO A 116 -5.19 17.20 -4.83
CA PRO A 116 -6.61 16.90 -4.96
C PRO A 116 -7.43 17.86 -4.08
N TRP A 117 -8.38 18.53 -4.70
CA TRP A 117 -9.28 19.44 -4.04
C TRP A 117 -10.53 18.69 -3.56
N PRO A 118 -11.06 19.03 -2.38
CA PRO A 118 -12.32 18.48 -1.91
C PRO A 118 -13.46 18.71 -2.91
N ASN A 119 -14.44 17.79 -2.91
CA ASN A 119 -15.66 17.82 -3.73
C ASN A 119 -15.47 17.58 -5.23
N PHE A 120 -14.25 17.32 -5.69
CA PHE A 120 -13.99 16.85 -7.06
C PHE A 120 -13.91 15.33 -7.15
N THR A 121 -14.05 14.82 -8.36
CA THR A 121 -13.89 13.39 -8.67
C THR A 121 -12.62 13.20 -9.49
N TYR A 122 -11.85 12.17 -9.14
CA TYR A 122 -10.54 11.90 -9.71
C TYR A 122 -10.40 10.46 -10.18
N GLY A 123 -9.68 10.27 -11.28
CA GLY A 123 -8.87 9.07 -11.45
C GLY A 123 -7.59 9.22 -10.64
N ILE A 124 -7.26 8.23 -9.82
CA ILE A 124 -6.02 8.20 -9.03
C ILE A 124 -5.05 7.26 -9.72
N LEU A 125 -3.89 7.75 -10.16
CA LEU A 125 -2.92 6.98 -10.95
C LEU A 125 -1.59 6.84 -10.23
N ALA A 126 -0.96 5.67 -10.36
CA ALA A 126 0.47 5.55 -10.08
C ALA A 126 1.25 6.26 -11.19
N SER A 127 2.10 7.22 -10.82
CA SER A 127 2.82 8.07 -11.77
C SER A 127 3.77 7.25 -12.66
N SER A 128 4.48 6.27 -12.09
CA SER A 128 5.44 5.39 -12.76
C SER A 128 4.80 4.53 -13.86
N SER A 129 3.71 3.82 -13.57
CA SER A 129 3.11 2.89 -14.53
C SER A 129 1.89 3.43 -15.27
N ARG A 130 1.41 4.64 -14.93
CA ARG A 130 0.15 5.22 -15.43
C ARG A 130 -1.08 4.33 -15.19
N ARG A 131 -1.02 3.45 -14.18
CA ARG A 131 -2.11 2.54 -13.82
C ARG A 131 -3.05 3.19 -12.81
N PHE A 132 -4.36 2.95 -12.96
CA PHE A 132 -5.40 3.46 -12.09
C PHE A 132 -5.56 2.60 -10.84
N LEU A 133 -5.72 3.26 -9.70
CA LEU A 133 -6.19 2.65 -8.47
C LEU A 133 -7.66 2.24 -8.64
N VAL A 134 -7.95 0.95 -8.43
CA VAL A 134 -9.30 0.41 -8.49
C VAL A 134 -9.59 -0.52 -7.31
N PRO A 135 -10.85 -0.55 -6.82
CA PRO A 135 -11.27 -1.54 -5.84
C PRO A 135 -11.33 -2.93 -6.46
N THR A 136 -11.01 -3.93 -5.65
CA THR A 136 -11.19 -5.36 -5.94
C THR A 136 -12.08 -6.00 -4.88
N SER A 137 -12.36 -7.30 -5.01
CA SER A 137 -13.09 -8.06 -3.99
C SER A 137 -12.24 -8.22 -2.71
N GLY A 138 -12.25 -7.21 -1.85
CA GLY A 138 -11.59 -7.23 -0.54
C GLY A 138 -10.31 -6.40 -0.44
N GLY A 139 -9.90 -5.69 -1.51
CA GLY A 139 -8.69 -4.87 -1.52
C GLY A 139 -8.73 -3.76 -2.57
N VAL A 140 -7.55 -3.28 -2.95
CA VAL A 140 -7.35 -2.38 -4.09
C VAL A 140 -6.16 -2.83 -4.93
N THR A 141 -6.16 -2.51 -6.22
CA THR A 141 -5.06 -2.84 -7.14
C THR A 141 -4.86 -1.75 -8.19
N LEU A 142 -3.78 -1.88 -8.97
CA LEU A 142 -3.44 -1.00 -10.08
C LEU A 142 -3.79 -1.67 -11.41
N VAL A 143 -4.63 -1.04 -12.22
CA VAL A 143 -5.01 -1.54 -13.55
C VAL A 143 -4.58 -0.57 -14.64
N GLY A 144 -4.14 -1.12 -15.78
CA GLY A 144 -3.74 -0.32 -16.94
C GLY A 144 -4.86 0.58 -17.48
N PRO A 145 -4.51 1.56 -18.33
CA PRO A 145 -5.47 2.41 -19.00
C PRO A 145 -6.46 1.53 -19.77
N ARG A 146 -7.73 1.53 -19.37
CA ARG A 146 -8.76 0.74 -20.04
C ARG A 146 -9.50 1.62 -21.04
N SER A 147 -9.76 1.10 -22.24
CA SER A 147 -10.61 1.77 -23.22
C SER A 147 -12.05 1.80 -22.70
N GLY A 148 -12.52 2.97 -22.26
CA GLY A 148 -13.90 3.21 -21.80
C GLY A 148 -14.05 3.84 -20.40
N LYS A 149 -15.23 4.42 -20.12
CA LYS A 149 -15.59 4.99 -18.80
C LYS A 149 -15.84 3.87 -17.79
N ASN A 150 -14.83 3.47 -17.03
CA ASN A 150 -14.99 2.53 -15.92
C ASN A 150 -15.29 3.30 -14.62
N PRO A 151 -16.50 3.24 -14.05
CA PRO A 151 -16.81 3.97 -12.82
C PRO A 151 -15.96 3.49 -11.62
N ASN A 152 -15.37 2.29 -11.68
CA ASN A 152 -14.49 1.79 -10.63
C ASN A 152 -13.17 2.56 -10.52
N VAL A 153 -12.75 3.30 -11.55
CA VAL A 153 -11.51 4.12 -11.50
C VAL A 153 -11.75 5.50 -10.89
N LEU A 154 -13.02 5.88 -10.67
CA LEU A 154 -13.39 7.21 -10.21
C LEU A 154 -13.54 7.25 -8.69
N TRP A 155 -12.88 8.23 -8.09
CA TRP A 155 -12.81 8.46 -6.65
C TRP A 155 -13.27 9.88 -6.35
N LYS A 156 -14.40 10.02 -5.65
CA LYS A 156 -14.85 11.31 -5.13
C LYS A 156 -14.00 11.67 -3.92
N CYS A 157 -13.32 12.81 -4.01
CA CYS A 157 -12.58 13.40 -2.89
C CYS A 157 -13.57 14.13 -1.97
N VAL A 158 -13.61 13.75 -0.70
CA VAL A 158 -14.47 14.35 0.32
C VAL A 158 -13.61 14.80 1.48
N GLU A 159 -13.80 16.03 1.95
CA GLU A 159 -13.12 16.54 3.14
C GLU A 159 -14.04 16.48 4.36
N ILE A 160 -13.53 15.90 5.46
CA ILE A 160 -14.24 15.84 6.74
C ILE A 160 -13.22 16.17 7.84
N LYS A 161 -13.48 17.24 8.59
CA LYS A 161 -12.61 17.69 9.70
C LYS A 161 -11.15 17.90 9.28
N GLY A 162 -10.92 18.42 8.06
CA GLY A 162 -9.57 18.68 7.52
C GLY A 162 -8.86 17.47 6.90
N TRP A 163 -9.50 16.29 6.87
CA TRP A 163 -8.94 15.08 6.28
C TRP A 163 -9.61 14.76 4.95
N LEU A 164 -8.81 14.34 3.97
CA LEU A 164 -9.31 13.84 2.69
C LEU A 164 -9.76 12.39 2.83
N HIS A 165 -10.85 12.07 2.15
CA HIS A 165 -11.40 10.73 2.05
C HIS A 165 -11.73 10.46 0.59
N PHE A 166 -11.31 9.31 0.08
CA PHE A 166 -11.54 8.94 -1.32
C PHE A 166 -12.64 7.89 -1.40
N ARG A 167 -13.83 8.31 -1.84
CA ARG A 167 -14.99 7.42 -2.01
C ARG A 167 -15.04 6.92 -3.45
N ASN A 168 -14.99 5.61 -3.65
CA ASN A 168 -15.15 5.03 -4.96
C ASN A 168 -16.57 5.29 -5.51
N ALA A 169 -16.67 5.76 -6.75
CA ALA A 169 -17.94 6.15 -7.35
C ALA A 169 -18.87 4.96 -7.63
N ALA A 170 -18.31 3.78 -7.95
CA ALA A 170 -19.10 2.59 -8.28
C ALA A 170 -19.60 1.84 -7.04
N SER A 171 -18.69 1.55 -6.09
CA SER A 171 -19.05 0.81 -4.88
C SER A 171 -19.67 1.69 -3.79
N GLY A 172 -19.39 3.00 -3.83
CA GLY A 172 -19.74 3.93 -2.75
C GLY A 172 -18.95 3.71 -1.47
N CYS A 173 -17.94 2.84 -1.45
CA CYS A 173 -17.07 2.59 -0.31
C CYS A 173 -15.87 3.55 -0.32
N PHE A 174 -15.30 3.78 0.86
CA PHE A 174 -14.11 4.60 1.04
C PHE A 174 -12.83 3.76 0.96
N LEU A 175 -11.82 4.33 0.33
CA LEU A 175 -10.43 3.86 0.41
C LEU A 175 -9.96 4.00 1.84
N GLY A 176 -9.30 2.97 2.36
CA GLY A 176 -8.72 2.97 3.70
C GLY A 176 -7.72 1.84 3.85
N HIS A 177 -7.43 1.43 5.08
CA HIS A 177 -6.58 0.27 5.35
C HIS A 177 -7.23 -0.70 6.33
N ASN A 178 -6.83 -1.97 6.30
CA ASN A 178 -7.21 -2.96 7.32
C ASN A 178 -6.28 -2.87 8.56
N PHE A 179 -6.49 -3.77 9.53
CA PHE A 179 -5.64 -3.85 10.73
C PHE A 179 -4.15 -4.13 10.42
N TRP A 180 -3.87 -4.83 9.33
CA TRP A 180 -2.52 -5.17 8.88
C TRP A 180 -1.83 -4.04 8.09
N GLY A 181 -2.58 -2.98 7.78
CA GLY A 181 -2.13 -1.84 6.98
C GLY A 181 -2.27 -2.03 5.47
N ASP A 182 -2.92 -3.11 5.04
CA ASP A 182 -3.21 -3.33 3.62
C ASP A 182 -4.31 -2.39 3.18
N LEU A 183 -4.18 -1.80 1.99
CA LEU A 183 -5.18 -0.89 1.47
C LEU A 183 -6.41 -1.67 1.00
N ILE A 184 -7.58 -1.17 1.39
CA ILE A 184 -8.88 -1.78 1.11
C ILE A 184 -9.90 -0.71 0.71
N CYS A 185 -11.04 -1.15 0.19
CA CYS A 185 -12.16 -0.29 -0.18
C CYS A 185 -13.49 -0.90 0.25
N THR A 186 -13.75 -0.95 1.56
CA THR A 186 -14.93 -1.65 2.13
C THR A 186 -15.78 -0.79 3.06
N ALA A 187 -15.28 0.34 3.54
CA ALA A 187 -15.97 1.18 4.51
C ALA A 187 -17.11 1.96 3.86
N LYS A 188 -18.34 1.85 4.38
CA LYS A 188 -19.51 2.62 3.90
C LYS A 188 -19.58 4.04 4.45
N ALA A 189 -18.90 4.29 5.56
CA ALA A 189 -18.73 5.58 6.17
C ALA A 189 -17.23 5.81 6.43
N PRO A 190 -16.73 7.04 6.27
CA PRO A 190 -15.33 7.34 6.53
C PRO A 190 -15.07 7.43 8.04
N ASP A 191 -13.99 6.80 8.51
CA ASP A 191 -13.48 6.98 9.86
C ASP A 191 -11.94 7.07 9.85
N GLY A 192 -11.28 6.79 10.98
CA GLY A 192 -9.84 6.97 11.17
C GLY A 192 -8.97 6.24 10.14
N TRP A 193 -9.40 5.09 9.64
CA TRP A 193 -8.63 4.29 8.69
C TRP A 193 -8.77 4.78 7.23
N GLU A 194 -9.70 5.71 6.97
CA GLU A 194 -9.97 6.28 5.64
C GLU A 194 -9.44 7.74 5.53
N ARG A 195 -8.66 8.20 6.51
CA ARG A 195 -8.11 9.57 6.55
C ARG A 195 -6.81 9.66 5.77
N PHE A 196 -6.81 10.56 4.80
CA PHE A 196 -5.65 10.86 3.96
C PHE A 196 -5.26 12.32 4.01
N ILE A 197 -3.98 12.55 3.73
CA ILE A 197 -3.44 13.83 3.25
C ILE A 197 -2.58 13.56 2.01
N THR A 198 -2.34 14.60 1.22
CA THR A 198 -1.40 14.55 0.10
C THR A 198 -0.24 15.51 0.31
N ARG A 199 0.94 15.15 -0.21
CA ARG A 199 2.10 16.05 -0.27
C ARG A 199 2.76 15.93 -1.64
N PRO A 200 3.14 17.03 -2.29
CA PRO A 200 3.86 16.96 -3.56
C PRO A 200 5.19 16.22 -3.39
N THR A 201 5.64 15.52 -4.43
CA THR A 201 6.99 14.91 -4.46
C THR A 201 7.95 15.78 -5.29
N PRO A 202 9.28 15.70 -5.05
CA PRO A 202 10.27 16.44 -5.84
C PRO A 202 10.24 16.11 -7.33
N ASP A 203 9.91 14.86 -7.68
CA ASP A 203 9.92 14.34 -9.05
C ASP A 203 8.55 14.48 -9.74
N GLY A 204 7.57 15.09 -9.05
CA GLY A 204 6.21 15.27 -9.53
C GLY A 204 5.19 14.31 -8.90
N GLY A 205 3.91 14.60 -9.11
CA GLY A 205 2.83 13.88 -8.42
C GLY A 205 2.86 14.12 -6.91
N HIS A 206 2.23 13.22 -6.15
CA HIS A 206 2.03 13.38 -4.72
C HIS A 206 2.22 12.07 -3.96
N TYR A 207 2.77 12.15 -2.76
CA TYR A 207 2.61 11.10 -1.77
C TYR A 207 1.19 11.13 -1.22
N LEU A 208 0.57 9.95 -1.14
CA LEU A 208 -0.65 9.72 -0.38
C LEU A 208 -0.24 9.24 1.00
N LEU A 209 -0.63 9.97 2.05
CA LEU A 209 -0.23 9.66 3.42
C LEU A 209 -1.44 9.40 4.31
N MET A 210 -1.28 8.46 5.25
CA MET A 210 -2.30 8.04 6.21
C MET A 210 -1.78 8.16 7.63
N ILE A 211 -2.66 8.42 8.59
CA ILE A 211 -2.29 8.43 9.99
C ILE A 211 -1.97 7.02 10.50
N HIS A 212 -0.88 6.88 11.23
CA HIS A 212 -0.55 5.70 12.01
C HIS A 212 -0.01 6.15 13.36
N TRP A 213 -0.86 6.06 14.38
CA TRP A 213 -0.60 6.66 15.70
C TRP A 213 -0.33 8.17 15.57
N GLU A 214 0.83 8.63 16.00
CA GLU A 214 1.24 10.04 15.93
C GLU A 214 2.02 10.35 14.63
N ARG A 215 2.06 9.41 13.68
CA ARG A 215 2.90 9.48 12.47
C ARG A 215 2.07 9.44 11.20
N LEU A 216 2.70 9.85 10.10
CA LEU A 216 2.15 9.76 8.75
C LEU A 216 2.94 8.75 7.94
N TRP A 217 2.25 7.74 7.44
CA TRP A 217 2.83 6.67 6.62
C TRP A 217 2.41 6.85 5.17
N LYS A 218 3.32 6.59 4.24
CA LYS A 218 3.05 6.74 2.80
C LYS A 218 2.41 5.47 2.26
N VAL A 219 1.62 5.58 1.19
CA VAL A 219 1.07 4.42 0.48
C VAL A 219 2.08 3.91 -0.54
N GLY A 220 2.35 2.61 -0.51
CA GLY A 220 3.33 1.93 -1.35
C GLY A 220 3.03 0.45 -1.50
N ILE A 221 4.04 -0.34 -1.87
CA ILE A 221 3.92 -1.79 -2.04
C ILE A 221 4.56 -2.52 -0.86
N LYS A 222 3.80 -3.43 -0.25
CA LYS A 222 4.25 -4.31 0.83
C LYS A 222 3.63 -5.68 0.61
N ARG A 223 4.46 -6.72 0.64
CA ARG A 223 4.11 -8.11 0.35
C ARG A 223 3.37 -8.24 -0.98
N GLY A 224 3.81 -7.46 -1.98
CA GLY A 224 3.22 -7.42 -3.32
C GLY A 224 1.81 -6.82 -3.42
N ILE A 225 1.31 -6.17 -2.36
CA ILE A 225 0.01 -5.49 -2.35
C ILE A 225 0.17 -4.01 -1.94
N LEU A 226 -0.84 -3.21 -2.28
CA LEU A 226 -0.90 -1.82 -1.83
C LEU A 226 -1.11 -1.77 -0.31
N ALA A 227 -0.23 -1.05 0.39
CA ALA A 227 -0.27 -0.93 1.84
C ALA A 227 0.30 0.41 2.30
N LYS A 228 0.10 0.74 3.57
CA LYS A 228 0.87 1.79 4.22
C LYS A 228 2.28 1.30 4.59
N ILE A 229 3.29 2.09 4.23
CA ILE A 229 4.71 1.83 4.46
C ILE A 229 5.19 2.73 5.59
N GLY A 230 5.77 2.11 6.63
CA GLY A 230 6.22 2.82 7.84
C GLY A 230 7.56 3.53 7.70
N GLU A 231 8.33 3.20 6.67
CA GLU A 231 9.57 3.91 6.36
C GLU A 231 9.24 5.27 5.73
N GLY A 232 9.69 6.37 6.36
CA GLY A 232 9.52 7.71 5.80
C GLY A 232 9.18 8.84 6.78
N GLU A 233 9.27 8.61 8.10
CA GLU A 233 8.94 9.59 9.15
C GLU A 233 9.71 10.93 9.04
N THR A 234 10.95 10.89 8.55
CA THR A 234 11.84 12.07 8.40
C THR A 234 12.07 12.48 6.95
N GLY A 235 11.30 11.96 5.99
CA GLY A 235 11.65 12.13 4.57
C GLY A 235 12.85 11.26 4.14
N GLY A 236 13.18 10.21 4.90
CA GLY A 236 14.14 9.20 4.47
C GLY A 236 13.76 8.56 3.13
N PHE A 237 14.79 8.16 2.39
CA PHE A 237 14.81 7.61 1.03
C PHE A 237 13.97 6.33 0.90
N ALA A 238 12.64 6.45 0.94
CA ALA A 238 11.81 5.45 0.30
C ALA A 238 11.91 5.72 -1.20
N LEU A 239 12.44 4.76 -1.95
CA LEU A 239 12.45 4.83 -3.40
C LEU A 239 11.01 4.99 -3.90
N SER A 240 10.83 5.88 -4.86
CA SER A 240 9.55 6.04 -5.54
C SER A 240 9.44 4.96 -6.61
N GLY A 241 8.37 4.16 -6.55
CA GLY A 241 8.15 3.10 -7.51
C GLY A 241 7.04 2.15 -7.09
N GLU A 242 7.10 0.93 -7.63
CA GLU A 242 6.06 -0.09 -7.49
C GLU A 242 6.65 -1.47 -7.12
N GLU A 243 7.91 -1.51 -6.66
CA GLU A 243 8.55 -2.70 -6.09
C GLU A 243 8.32 -2.80 -4.57
N GLU A 244 8.67 -3.95 -3.99
CA GLU A 244 8.50 -4.22 -2.56
C GLU A 244 9.22 -3.17 -1.69
N GLY A 245 8.49 -2.54 -0.78
CA GLY A 245 8.99 -1.48 0.10
C GLY A 245 8.99 -0.08 -0.51
N GLU A 246 8.73 0.05 -1.82
CA GLU A 246 8.70 1.33 -2.50
C GLU A 246 7.39 2.08 -2.25
N VAL A 247 7.48 3.40 -2.34
CA VAL A 247 6.34 4.32 -2.18
C VAL A 247 5.86 4.76 -3.55
N ILE A 248 4.55 4.79 -3.73
CA ILE A 248 3.97 5.24 -5.00
C ILE A 248 3.82 6.76 -4.98
N ALA A 249 4.31 7.40 -6.02
CA ALA A 249 3.93 8.77 -6.37
C ALA A 249 2.61 8.74 -7.15
N TRP A 250 1.63 9.52 -6.70
CA TRP A 250 0.26 9.52 -7.22
C TRP A 250 -0.05 10.78 -8.02
N GLU A 251 -0.79 10.60 -9.11
CA GLU A 251 -1.37 11.68 -9.88
C GLU A 251 -2.90 11.66 -9.80
N PHE A 252 -3.51 12.84 -9.85
CA PHE A 252 -4.94 13.02 -9.68
C PHE A 252 -5.53 13.64 -10.95
N LEU A 253 -6.11 12.80 -11.81
CA LEU A 253 -6.77 13.26 -13.04
C LEU A 253 -8.21 13.64 -12.73
N ARG A 254 -8.53 14.93 -12.79
CA ARG A 254 -9.90 15.43 -12.59
C ARG A 254 -10.82 14.91 -13.71
N ALA A 255 -11.95 14.31 -13.33
CA ALA A 255 -12.97 13.79 -14.24
C ALA A 255 -14.05 14.83 -14.60
#